data_AF-A0A9X5I3J4-F1
#
_entry.id   AF-A0A9X5I3J4-F1
#
_cell.length_a   1.000
_cell.length_b   1.000
_cell.length_c   1.000
_cell.angle_alpha   90.00
_cell.angle_beta   90.00
_cell.angle_gamma   90.00
#
_symmetry.space_group_name_H-M   'P 1'
#
loop_
_entity.id
_entity.type
_entity.pdbx_description
1 polymer ?
#
loop_
_entity_poly.entity_id
_entity_poly.type
_entity_poly.pdbx_seq_one_letter_code
_entity_poly.pdbx_strand_id
1 'polypeptide(L)'
;MNDFLNNARRFLGFVPFTKDAVAMYFCMLDPKTPAYAKAVIASALTYFLSPMDAIPDVMAGIGFTDDASVIATALATVGIHITDEHRKKANDFFNS
;
A
#
# COMPACT_ATOMS: atom_id res chain seq x y z
N MET A 1 9.90 0.34 -8.84
CA MET A 1 8.46 0.69 -8.83
C MET A 1 7.61 -0.36 -9.53
N ASN A 2 8.00 -0.85 -10.71
CA ASN A 2 7.36 -2.02 -11.31
C ASN A 2 7.40 -3.26 -10.40
N ASP A 3 8.46 -3.37 -9.58
CA ASP A 3 8.60 -4.43 -8.58
C ASP A 3 7.52 -4.37 -7.48
N PHE A 4 7.04 -3.18 -7.12
CA PHE A 4 5.94 -3.01 -6.16
C PHE A 4 4.67 -3.69 -6.65
N LEU A 5 4.26 -3.36 -7.87
CA LEU A 5 3.05 -3.90 -8.47
C LEU A 5 3.15 -5.41 -8.66
N ASN A 6 4.30 -5.90 -9.13
CA ASN A 6 4.56 -7.34 -9.26
C ASN A 6 4.49 -8.08 -7.91
N ASN A 7 5.05 -7.49 -6.85
CA ASN A 7 4.98 -8.05 -5.50
C ASN A 7 3.57 -7.97 -4.92
N ALA A 8 2.84 -6.87 -5.12
CA ALA A 8 1.46 -6.72 -4.66
C ALA A 8 0.54 -7.81 -5.21
N ARG A 9 0.74 -8.25 -6.46
CA ARG A 9 0.00 -9.41 -7.02
C ARG A 9 0.27 -10.71 -6.27
N ARG A 10 1.50 -10.93 -5.79
CA ARG A 10 1.87 -12.13 -5.02
C ARG A 10 1.23 -12.16 -3.63
N PHE A 11 0.97 -10.99 -3.03
CA PHE A 11 0.36 -10.87 -1.70
C PHE A 11 -1.16 -10.66 -1.73
N LEU A 12 -1.76 -10.63 -2.92
CA LEU A 12 -3.20 -10.56 -3.05
C LEU A 12 -3.82 -11.81 -2.40
N GLY A 13 -4.65 -11.61 -1.38
CA GLY A 13 -5.30 -12.68 -0.62
C GLY A 13 -4.57 -13.14 0.64
N PHE A 14 -3.25 -12.94 0.72
CA PHE A 14 -2.46 -13.20 1.94
C PHE A 14 -2.46 -12.01 2.89
N VAL A 15 -2.44 -10.80 2.33
CA VAL A 15 -2.43 -9.55 3.09
C VAL A 15 -3.72 -8.78 2.80
N PRO A 16 -4.54 -8.45 3.81
CA PRO A 16 -5.88 -7.88 3.60
C PRO A 16 -5.85 -6.45 3.03
N PHE A 17 -4.77 -5.70 3.24
CA PHE A 17 -4.64 -4.30 2.83
C PHE A 17 -3.88 -4.10 1.50
N THR A 18 -3.56 -5.17 0.77
CA THR A 18 -2.81 -5.10 -0.49
C THR A 18 -3.52 -4.24 -1.55
N LYS A 19 -4.86 -4.28 -1.61
CA LYS A 19 -5.64 -3.44 -2.53
C LYS A 19 -5.53 -1.96 -2.18
N ASP A 20 -5.61 -1.62 -0.90
CA ASP A 20 -5.46 -0.24 -0.43
C ASP A 20 -4.03 0.28 -0.64
N ALA A 21 -3.01 -0.57 -0.48
CA ALA A 21 -1.62 -0.22 -0.79
C ALA A 21 -1.45 0.15 -2.28
N VAL A 22 -2.05 -0.61 -3.20
CA VAL A 22 -2.04 -0.27 -4.63
C VAL A 22 -2.85 0.99 -4.92
N ALA A 23 -3.97 1.23 -4.22
CA ALA A 23 -4.72 2.48 -4.36
C ALA A 23 -3.89 3.70 -3.88
N MET A 24 -3.15 3.56 -2.78
CA MET A 24 -2.19 4.57 -2.32
C MET A 24 -1.12 4.84 -3.37
N TYR A 25 -0.59 3.80 -4.01
CA TYR A 25 0.37 3.97 -5.10
C TYR A 25 -0.20 4.83 -6.24
N PHE A 26 -1.43 4.56 -6.70
CA PHE A 26 -2.06 5.41 -7.71
C PHE A 26 -2.35 6.83 -7.20
N CYS A 27 -2.71 6.98 -5.93
CA CYS A 27 -2.87 8.29 -5.29
C CYS A 27 -1.57 9.09 -5.28
N MET A 28 -0.43 8.44 -5.03
CA MET A 28 0.88 9.09 -5.05
C MET A 28 1.27 9.59 -6.45
N LEU A 29 0.86 8.87 -7.49
CA LEU A 29 1.09 9.26 -8.89
C LEU A 29 0.19 10.40 -9.36
N ASP A 30 -0.95 10.65 -8.70
CA ASP A 30 -1.86 11.72 -9.10
C ASP A 30 -1.21 13.10 -8.87
N PRO A 31 -1.08 13.95 -9.91
CA PRO A 31 -0.60 15.33 -9.76
C PRO A 31 -1.44 16.17 -8.77
N LYS A 32 -2.73 15.85 -8.59
CA LYS A 32 -3.63 16.54 -7.66
C LYS A 32 -3.34 16.23 -6.18
N THR A 33 -2.62 15.15 -5.90
CA THR A 33 -2.28 14.78 -4.52
C THR A 33 -1.23 15.75 -3.95
N PRO A 34 -1.46 16.34 -2.77
CA PRO A 34 -0.49 17.24 -2.14
C PRO A 34 0.87 16.57 -1.90
N ALA A 35 1.95 17.34 -1.96
CA ALA A 35 3.32 16.82 -1.80
C ALA A 35 3.54 16.11 -0.45
N TYR A 36 2.93 16.61 0.64
CA TYR A 36 3.03 15.95 1.95
C TYR A 36 2.37 14.57 1.95
N ALA A 37 1.20 14.43 1.30
CA ALA A 37 0.49 13.15 1.20
C ALA A 37 1.28 12.17 0.34
N LYS A 38 1.89 12.64 -0.76
CA LYS A 38 2.83 11.85 -1.57
C LYS A 38 4.02 11.36 -0.75
N ALA A 39 4.58 12.21 0.11
CA ALA A 39 5.71 11.84 0.97
C ALA A 39 5.31 10.77 2.00
N VAL A 40 4.16 10.92 2.65
CA VAL A 40 3.61 9.91 3.59
C VAL A 40 3.38 8.59 2.87
N ILE A 41 2.72 8.62 1.71
CA ILE A 41 2.49 7.41 0.92
C ILE A 41 3.81 6.79 0.48
N ALA A 42 4.77 7.59 0.00
CA ALA A 42 6.09 7.08 -0.39
C ALA A 42 6.79 6.40 0.78
N SER A 43 6.77 6.99 1.99
CA SER A 43 7.33 6.34 3.18
C SER A 43 6.64 5.02 3.53
N ALA A 44 5.31 4.98 3.48
CA ALA A 44 4.54 3.77 3.75
C ALA A 44 4.76 2.67 2.69
N LEU A 45 4.85 3.05 1.41
CA LEU A 45 5.10 2.12 0.31
C LEU A 45 6.54 1.65 0.25
N THR A 46 7.52 2.50 0.58
CA THR A 46 8.91 2.09 0.74
C THR A 46 9.06 1.10 1.87
N TYR A 47 8.35 1.28 2.98
CA TYR A 47 8.27 0.30 4.07
C TYR A 47 7.62 -1.01 3.60
N PHE A 48 6.55 -0.95 2.79
CA PHE A 48 5.93 -2.14 2.20
C PHE A 48 6.81 -2.85 1.14
N LEU A 49 7.66 -2.09 0.45
CA LEU A 49 8.56 -2.56 -0.62
C LEU A 49 9.87 -3.16 -0.09
N SER A 50 10.36 -2.61 1.02
CA SER A 50 11.57 -3.06 1.68
C SER A 50 11.24 -4.25 2.54
N PRO A 51 11.65 -5.44 2.10
CA PRO A 51 10.85 -6.54 1.53
C PRO A 51 9.67 -6.96 2.46
N MET A 52 8.81 -7.90 2.16
CA MET A 52 9.14 -9.32 2.39
C MET A 52 10.18 -9.67 3.50
N ASP A 53 10.67 -8.78 4.37
CA ASP A 53 11.43 -9.10 5.60
C ASP A 53 10.49 -9.11 6.82
N ALA A 54 9.50 -8.19 6.90
CA ALA A 54 8.56 -8.17 8.02
C ALA A 54 7.51 -9.30 7.95
N ILE A 55 7.03 -9.67 6.75
CA ILE A 55 6.04 -10.76 6.63
C ILE A 55 6.62 -12.14 6.97
N PRO A 56 7.87 -12.51 6.59
CA PRO A 56 8.50 -13.73 7.12
C PRO A 56 8.66 -13.71 8.64
N ASP A 57 9.04 -12.57 9.23
CA ASP A 57 9.15 -12.43 10.70
C ASP A 57 7.77 -12.54 11.39
N VAL A 58 6.72 -11.93 10.81
CA VAL A 58 5.34 -11.95 11.32
C VAL A 58 4.62 -13.29 11.09
N MET A 59 4.97 -14.02 10.03
CA MET A 59 4.52 -15.40 9.79
C MET A 59 5.25 -16.41 10.68
N ALA A 60 6.51 -16.15 11.04
CA ALA A 60 7.29 -16.99 11.94
C ALA A 60 6.97 -16.74 13.43
N GLY A 61 6.49 -15.55 13.81
CA GLY A 61 6.10 -15.19 15.16
C GLY A 61 4.92 -14.20 15.18
N ILE A 62 3.79 -14.66 15.69
CA ILE A 62 2.52 -13.93 15.90
C ILE A 62 2.75 -12.44 16.24
N GLY A 63 2.62 -11.54 15.25
CA GLY A 63 2.99 -10.12 15.42
C GLY A 63 2.44 -9.16 14.35
N PHE A 64 1.23 -9.38 13.83
CA PHE A 64 0.64 -8.57 12.73
C PHE A 64 0.26 -7.11 13.09
N THR A 65 0.48 -6.65 14.32
CA THR A 65 -0.10 -5.38 14.80
C THR A 65 0.67 -4.16 14.32
N ASP A 66 2.00 -4.23 14.19
CA ASP A 66 2.82 -3.06 13.91
C ASP A 66 2.67 -2.58 12.44
N ASP A 67 2.83 -3.47 11.46
CA ASP A 67 2.76 -3.10 10.03
C ASP A 67 1.36 -2.71 9.54
N ALA A 68 0.34 -3.43 10.03
CA ALA A 68 -1.05 -3.10 9.73
C ALA A 68 -1.43 -1.74 10.31
N SER A 69 -0.90 -1.40 11.49
CA SER A 69 -1.12 -0.09 12.12
C SER A 69 -0.42 1.04 11.36
N VAL A 70 0.77 0.81 10.81
CA VAL A 70 1.48 1.80 9.96
C VAL A 70 0.69 2.08 8.69
N ILE A 71 0.26 1.03 7.97
CA ILE A 71 -0.55 1.18 6.75
C ILE A 71 -1.91 1.81 7.07
N ALA A 72 -2.58 1.38 8.16
CA ALA A 72 -3.85 1.96 8.59
C ALA A 72 -3.70 3.43 9.00
N THR A 73 -2.60 3.81 9.65
CA THR A 73 -2.31 5.19 10.03
C THR A 73 -2.00 6.04 8.81
N ALA A 74 -1.22 5.53 7.86
CA ALA A 74 -0.98 6.18 6.58
C ALA A 74 -2.31 6.38 5.82
N LEU A 75 -3.15 5.34 5.77
CA LEU A 75 -4.48 5.39 5.16
C LEU A 75 -5.40 6.38 5.87
N ALA A 76 -5.37 6.47 7.20
CA ALA A 76 -6.12 7.47 7.95
C ALA A 76 -5.61 8.89 7.66
N THR A 77 -4.30 9.06 7.49
CA THR A 77 -3.65 10.36 7.25
C THR A 77 -3.90 10.87 5.83
N VAL A 78 -3.86 9.97 4.84
CA VAL A 78 -3.93 10.33 3.41
C VAL A 78 -5.24 9.89 2.75
N GLY A 79 -6.11 9.18 3.46
CA GLY A 79 -7.34 8.57 2.93
C GLY A 79 -8.30 9.57 2.31
N ILE A 80 -8.29 10.82 2.80
CA ILE A 80 -9.06 11.92 2.22
C ILE A 80 -8.62 12.26 0.78
N HIS A 81 -7.40 11.90 0.39
CA HIS A 81 -6.85 12.10 -0.96
C HIS A 81 -7.00 10.85 -1.85
N ILE A 82 -7.35 9.70 -1.26
CA ILE A 82 -7.55 8.45 -1.99
C ILE A 82 -8.97 8.46 -2.57
N THR A 83 -9.07 8.91 -3.81
CA THR A 83 -10.32 8.95 -4.56
C THR A 83 -10.79 7.57 -5.02
N ASP A 84 -12.06 7.48 -5.40
CA ASP A 84 -12.61 6.28 -6.04
C ASP A 84 -11.88 5.93 -7.36
N GLU A 85 -11.34 6.93 -8.06
CA GLU A 85 -10.52 6.70 -9.25
C GLU A 85 -9.24 5.93 -8.93
N HIS A 86 -8.58 6.25 -7.80
CA HIS A 86 -7.39 5.52 -7.34
C HIS A 86 -7.74 4.07 -6.95
N ARG A 87 -8.85 3.88 -6.24
CA ARG A 87 -9.35 2.54 -5.88
C ARG A 87 -9.73 1.74 -7.12
N LYS A 88 -10.34 2.37 -8.12
CA LYS A 88 -10.68 1.73 -9.40
C LYS A 88 -9.44 1.28 -10.16
N LYS A 89 -8.43 2.15 -10.30
CA LYS A 89 -7.14 1.79 -10.93
C LYS A 89 -6.47 0.61 -10.22
N ALA A 90 -6.55 0.57 -8.88
CA ALA A 90 -6.06 -0.56 -8.11
C ALA A 90 -6.82 -1.87 -8.41
N ASN A 91 -8.15 -1.83 -8.48
CA ASN A 91 -8.94 -3.00 -8.85
C ASN A 91 -8.66 -3.46 -10.28
N ASP A 92 -8.60 -2.53 -11.23
CA ASP A 92 -8.30 -2.84 -12.63
C ASP A 92 -6.93 -3.51 -12.77
N PHE A 93 -5.93 -3.07 -12.01
CA PHE A 93 -4.60 -3.68 -11.96
C PHE A 93 -4.61 -5.16 -11.49
N PHE A 94 -5.51 -5.54 -10.58
CA PHE A 94 -5.63 -6.93 -10.12
C PHE A 94 -6.53 -7.80 -11.00
N ASN A 95 -7.42 -7.17 -11.78
CA ASN A 95 -8.33 -7.86 -12.69
C ASN A 95 -7.74 -8.05 -14.10
N SER A 96 -6.59 -7.43 -14.39
CA SER A 96 -5.83 -7.53 -15.65
C SER A 96 -4.72 -8.58 -15.61
#